data_AF-A0A3M1JZG3-F1
#
_entry.id   AF-A0A3M1JZG3-F1
#
_cell.length_a   1.000
_cell.length_b   1.000
_cell.length_c   1.000
_cell.angle_alpha   90.00
_cell.angle_beta   90.00
_cell.angle_gamma   90.00
#
_symmetry.space_group_name_H-M   'P 1'
#
loop_
_entity.id
_entity.type
_entity.pdbx_description
1 polymer ?
#
loop_
_entity_poly.entity_id
_entity_poly.type
_entity_poly.pdbx_seq_one_letter_code
_entity_poly.pdbx_strand_id
1 'polypeptide(L)'
;MRRMWPATGRSGTLNPMVDIPPVTIAATDLRPNTRVCGTFLVRQKRRGVGRTGKPWLQLVLGDRTGTIDARIWENADSYDASIPERVLVDVEGQGVEFNGRTQLRITRITLHPAEVDTTEWLPRSNLDPVDVETALRDHQQRLTSAMLQRLVGLYLDDREWLHAFCRAPAARTVHHAEIGGLAAHTLSMMQLAYLVCDHYRQQGVVVDRDLVVVGALLHDSGKVEELSVEQSFEYTDVGRLLGHIQLGIDRLDRAVAAIDDFPEPLHLHLRHLILSHHGEYEYGSPRRPKTLEAMLLHQIDMLDSRVGIVTQAMQSAGDETWTGVVPALNRHLMTRSPSHADDTDTA
;
A
#
# COMPACT_ATOMS: atom_id res chain seq x y z
N MET A 1 21.51 -85.74 -1.41
CA MET A 1 20.90 -84.74 -2.32
C MET A 1 19.75 -84.07 -1.55
N ARG A 2 20.01 -83.01 -0.77
CA ARG A 2 19.78 -81.58 -1.11
C ARG A 2 18.46 -81.32 -1.85
N ARG A 3 17.53 -80.60 -1.19
CA ARG A 3 16.86 -79.41 -1.74
C ARG A 3 16.48 -78.47 -0.60
N MET A 4 16.99 -77.24 -0.71
CA MET A 4 16.81 -76.07 0.15
C MET A 4 15.55 -75.30 -0.23
N TRP A 5 14.90 -74.69 0.75
CA TRP A 5 13.96 -73.57 0.59
C TRP A 5 14.74 -72.24 0.59
N PRO A 6 14.32 -71.21 -0.17
CA PRO A 6 14.64 -69.84 0.19
C PRO A 6 13.38 -69.01 0.50
N ALA A 7 13.55 -68.18 1.52
CA ALA A 7 12.63 -67.16 1.99
C ALA A 7 12.57 -65.96 1.03
N THR A 8 11.38 -65.38 0.87
CA THR A 8 11.14 -64.16 0.09
C THR A 8 11.22 -62.93 1.00
N GLY A 9 12.28 -62.14 0.85
CA GLY A 9 12.36 -60.79 1.38
C GLY A 9 11.63 -59.81 0.45
N ARG A 10 10.68 -59.04 0.97
CA ARG A 10 10.11 -57.86 0.30
C ARG A 10 10.94 -56.64 0.70
N SER A 11 11.83 -56.23 -0.20
CA SER A 11 12.46 -54.91 -0.20
C SER A 11 11.39 -53.89 -0.63
N GLY A 12 10.94 -53.04 0.29
CA GLY A 12 10.14 -51.86 -0.02
C GLY A 12 11.03 -50.81 -0.68
N THR A 13 10.89 -50.63 -1.98
CA THR A 13 11.48 -49.51 -2.72
C THR A 13 10.74 -48.22 -2.33
N LEU A 14 11.48 -47.30 -1.71
CA LEU A 14 11.09 -45.91 -1.51
C LEU A 14 10.75 -45.29 -2.86
N ASN A 15 9.56 -44.68 -2.93
CA ASN A 15 9.11 -43.90 -4.07
C ASN A 15 10.05 -42.67 -4.19
N PRO A 16 10.72 -42.42 -5.34
CA PRO A 16 11.56 -41.24 -5.47
C PRO A 16 10.65 -40.00 -5.40
N MET A 17 10.93 -39.13 -4.44
CA MET A 17 10.34 -37.79 -4.40
C MET A 17 10.61 -37.13 -5.75
N VAL A 18 9.54 -36.85 -6.49
CA VAL A 18 9.59 -36.06 -7.72
C VAL A 18 10.19 -34.71 -7.34
N ASP A 19 11.39 -34.44 -7.85
CA ASP A 19 12.08 -33.17 -7.67
C ASP A 19 11.38 -32.14 -8.56
N ILE A 20 10.35 -31.50 -8.00
CA ILE A 20 9.66 -30.40 -8.65
C ILE A 20 10.67 -29.25 -8.74
N PRO A 21 11.02 -28.78 -9.96
CA PRO A 21 11.96 -27.68 -10.13
C PRO A 21 11.38 -26.43 -9.46
N PRO A 22 12.23 -25.58 -8.85
CA PRO A 22 11.74 -24.40 -8.19
C PRO A 22 11.04 -23.47 -9.18
N VAL A 23 9.80 -23.12 -8.86
CA VAL A 23 9.04 -22.13 -9.62
C VAL A 23 9.33 -20.76 -9.03
N THR A 24 9.71 -19.81 -9.88
CA THR A 24 9.68 -18.38 -9.53
C THR A 24 8.21 -17.99 -9.41
N ILE A 25 7.69 -18.00 -8.19
CA ILE A 25 6.32 -17.58 -7.91
C ILE A 25 6.29 -16.11 -7.52
N ALA A 26 5.25 -15.40 -7.96
CA ALA A 26 4.94 -14.08 -7.44
C ALA A 26 4.61 -14.18 -5.94
N ALA A 27 4.87 -13.10 -5.18
CA ALA A 27 4.65 -13.09 -3.74
C ALA A 27 3.24 -13.52 -3.32
N THR A 28 2.24 -13.12 -4.11
CA THR A 28 0.80 -13.42 -3.92
C THR A 28 0.41 -14.86 -4.23
N ASP A 29 1.26 -15.63 -4.89
CA ASP A 29 0.94 -16.98 -5.37
C ASP A 29 1.44 -18.09 -4.43
N LEU A 30 1.91 -17.73 -3.24
CA LEU A 30 2.31 -18.72 -2.25
C LEU A 30 1.12 -19.59 -1.83
N ARG A 31 1.26 -20.91 -2.02
CA ARG A 31 0.30 -21.93 -1.57
C ARG A 31 0.99 -22.92 -0.63
N PRO A 32 0.25 -23.60 0.27
CA PRO A 32 0.81 -24.64 1.11
C PRO A 32 1.48 -25.74 0.28
N ASN A 33 2.60 -26.26 0.77
CA ASN A 33 3.42 -27.30 0.14
C ASN A 33 4.12 -26.92 -1.18
N THR A 34 3.96 -25.71 -1.69
CA THR A 34 4.69 -25.23 -2.88
C THR A 34 6.14 -24.94 -2.53
N ARG A 35 7.07 -25.48 -3.33
CA ARG A 35 8.50 -25.10 -3.28
C ARG A 35 8.70 -23.76 -3.98
N VAL A 36 9.45 -22.87 -3.33
CA VAL A 36 9.74 -21.53 -3.82
C VAL A 36 11.24 -21.40 -4.02
N CYS A 37 11.66 -20.94 -5.20
CA CYS A 37 12.95 -20.27 -5.36
C CYS A 37 12.72 -18.97 -6.11
N GLY A 38 13.19 -17.86 -5.54
CA GLY A 38 13.01 -16.55 -6.15
C GLY A 38 13.80 -15.47 -5.45
N THR A 39 13.90 -14.32 -6.12
CA THR A 39 14.52 -13.12 -5.59
C THR A 39 13.45 -12.24 -4.98
N PHE A 40 13.69 -11.73 -3.77
CA PHE A 40 12.74 -10.86 -3.06
C PHE A 40 13.46 -9.71 -2.37
N LEU A 41 12.75 -8.60 -2.15
CA LEU A 41 13.20 -7.51 -1.30
C LEU A 41 12.89 -7.81 0.17
N VAL A 42 13.89 -7.72 1.05
CA VAL A 42 13.67 -7.79 2.51
C VAL A 42 13.06 -6.46 2.98
N ARG A 43 11.74 -6.41 3.17
CA ARG A 43 11.04 -5.19 3.62
C ARG A 43 11.13 -4.98 5.13
N GLN A 44 11.01 -6.06 5.89
CA GLN A 44 11.08 -6.02 7.35
C GLN A 44 11.74 -7.28 7.87
N LYS A 45 12.47 -7.15 8.97
CA LYS A 45 13.11 -8.24 9.69
C LYS A 45 12.80 -8.13 11.18
N ARG A 46 12.45 -9.25 11.79
CA ARG A 46 12.26 -9.34 13.24
C ARG A 46 12.83 -10.63 13.78
N ARG A 47 13.87 -10.52 14.59
CA ARG A 47 14.35 -11.62 15.41
C ARG A 47 13.42 -11.84 16.61
N GLY A 48 13.16 -13.09 16.92
CA GLY A 48 12.43 -13.48 18.12
C GLY A 48 13.01 -14.74 18.75
N VAL A 49 12.50 -15.07 19.93
CA VAL A 49 12.85 -16.29 20.65
C VAL A 49 11.58 -17.09 20.88
N GLY A 50 11.61 -18.36 20.50
CA GLY A 50 10.48 -19.27 20.68
C GLY A 50 10.30 -19.66 22.15
N ARG A 51 9.16 -20.27 22.48
CA ARG A 51 8.86 -20.77 23.84
C ARG A 51 9.90 -21.76 24.38
N THR A 52 10.63 -22.42 23.49
CA THR A 52 11.70 -23.38 23.80
C THR A 52 13.08 -22.74 23.93
N GLY A 53 13.18 -21.40 23.88
CA GLY A 53 14.45 -20.65 23.94
C GLY A 53 15.22 -20.60 22.62
N LYS A 54 14.77 -21.29 21.57
CA LYS A 54 15.44 -21.25 20.25
C LYS A 54 15.13 -19.95 19.50
N PRO A 55 16.14 -19.30 18.90
CA PRO A 55 15.92 -18.11 18.09
C PRO A 55 15.20 -18.44 16.78
N TRP A 56 14.42 -17.48 16.27
CA TRP A 56 13.81 -17.51 14.96
C TRP A 56 13.89 -16.12 14.33
N LEU A 57 13.84 -16.07 12.99
CA LEU A 57 13.81 -14.83 12.23
C LEU A 57 12.52 -14.77 11.40
N GLN A 58 11.77 -13.69 11.54
CA GLN A 58 10.68 -13.35 10.63
C GLN A 58 11.18 -12.34 9.62
N LEU A 59 10.84 -12.58 8.37
CA LEU A 59 11.06 -11.64 7.28
C LEU A 59 9.71 -11.34 6.65
N VAL A 60 9.51 -10.08 6.27
CA VAL A 60 8.48 -9.71 5.28
C VAL A 60 9.23 -9.52 3.97
N LEU A 61 9.00 -10.44 3.03
CA LEU A 61 9.60 -10.41 1.70
C LEU A 61 8.63 -9.76 0.73
N GLY A 62 9.12 -8.94 -0.19
CA GLY A 62 8.28 -8.24 -1.17
C GLY A 62 8.80 -8.37 -2.59
N ASP A 63 7.86 -8.28 -3.53
CA ASP A 63 8.11 -8.07 -4.95
C ASP A 63 7.05 -7.11 -5.53
N ARG A 64 7.01 -6.97 -6.86
CA ARG A 64 6.04 -6.10 -7.57
C ARG A 64 4.58 -6.50 -7.35
N THR A 65 4.29 -7.75 -6.97
CA THR A 65 2.90 -8.25 -6.82
C THR A 65 2.41 -8.16 -5.39
N GLY A 66 3.30 -8.13 -4.39
CA GLY A 66 2.90 -7.96 -3.01
C GLY A 66 3.97 -8.38 -2.00
N THR A 67 3.52 -8.97 -0.88
CA THR A 67 4.41 -9.40 0.20
C THR A 67 4.10 -10.80 0.72
N ILE A 68 5.14 -11.53 1.13
CA ILE A 68 5.08 -12.82 1.80
C ILE A 68 5.61 -12.69 3.24
N ASP A 69 4.85 -13.20 4.20
CA ASP A 69 5.37 -13.52 5.54
C ASP A 69 6.27 -14.75 5.46
N ALA A 70 7.52 -14.62 5.91
CA ALA A 70 8.51 -15.69 5.87
C ALA A 70 9.17 -15.93 7.23
N ARG A 71 9.58 -17.18 7.47
CA ARG A 71 10.18 -17.65 8.73
C ARG A 71 11.44 -18.46 8.47
N ILE A 72 12.49 -18.14 9.22
CA ILE A 72 13.72 -18.94 9.35
C ILE A 72 13.78 -19.44 10.79
N TRP A 73 13.88 -20.76 10.94
CA TRP A 73 13.94 -21.43 12.25
C TRP A 73 15.35 -21.93 12.60
N GLU A 74 16.19 -22.16 11.59
CA GLU A 74 17.55 -22.66 11.75
C GLU A 74 18.55 -21.57 11.37
N ASN A 75 19.65 -21.45 12.12
CA ASN A 75 20.68 -20.42 11.92
C ASN A 75 20.13 -18.98 11.94
N ALA A 76 19.02 -18.74 12.65
CA ALA A 76 18.33 -17.46 12.68
C ALA A 76 19.26 -16.30 13.08
N ASP A 77 20.12 -16.49 14.09
CA ASP A 77 21.08 -15.47 14.55
C ASP A 77 22.12 -15.13 13.48
N SER A 78 22.58 -16.13 12.73
CA SER A 78 23.54 -15.91 11.65
C SER A 78 22.92 -15.11 10.51
N TYR A 79 21.69 -15.46 10.11
CA TYR A 79 20.97 -14.75 9.06
C TYR A 79 20.52 -13.35 9.50
N ASP A 80 20.16 -13.18 10.78
CA ASP A 80 19.85 -11.86 11.32
C ASP A 80 21.07 -10.92 11.26
N ALA A 81 22.28 -11.44 11.51
CA ALA A 81 23.50 -10.65 11.38
C ALA A 81 23.90 -10.36 9.92
N SER A 82 23.68 -11.30 8.99
CA SER A 82 24.19 -11.20 7.62
C SER A 82 23.22 -10.61 6.60
N ILE A 83 21.92 -10.55 6.91
CA ILE A 83 20.89 -10.05 5.99
C ILE A 83 20.31 -8.75 6.56
N PRO A 84 20.73 -7.59 6.04
CA PRO A 84 20.07 -6.33 6.32
C PRO A 84 18.63 -6.31 5.79
N GLU A 85 17.86 -5.32 6.24
CA GLU A 85 16.66 -4.92 5.52
C GLU A 85 17.05 -4.13 4.26
N ARG A 86 16.11 -3.97 3.32
CA ARG A 86 16.26 -3.19 2.08
C ARG A 86 17.31 -3.73 1.12
N VAL A 87 17.56 -5.04 1.16
CA VAL A 87 18.42 -5.73 0.21
C VAL A 87 17.61 -6.79 -0.53
N LEU A 88 18.03 -7.08 -1.76
CA LEU A 88 17.52 -8.23 -2.48
C LEU A 88 18.18 -9.49 -1.95
N VAL A 89 17.37 -10.53 -1.80
CA VAL A 89 17.80 -11.85 -1.36
C VAL A 89 17.27 -12.91 -2.31
N ASP A 90 18.11 -13.89 -2.62
CA ASP A 90 17.68 -15.11 -3.27
C ASP A 90 17.26 -16.10 -2.19
N VAL A 91 16.02 -16.58 -2.27
CA VAL A 91 15.37 -17.37 -1.23
C VAL A 91 14.95 -18.72 -1.80
N GLU A 92 15.26 -19.77 -1.06
CA GLU A 92 14.68 -21.11 -1.25
C GLU A 92 13.86 -21.47 -0.01
N GLY A 93 12.67 -22.03 -0.23
CA GLY A 93 11.82 -22.46 0.87
C GLY A 93 10.58 -23.22 0.43
N GLN A 94 9.67 -23.42 1.38
CA GLN A 94 8.40 -24.09 1.15
C GLN A 94 7.25 -23.33 1.83
N GLY A 95 6.13 -23.20 1.13
CA GLY A 95 4.89 -22.68 1.72
C GLY A 95 4.36 -23.62 2.80
N VAL A 96 4.10 -23.08 3.99
CA VAL A 96 3.57 -23.82 5.14
C VAL A 96 2.35 -23.09 5.67
N GLU A 97 1.27 -23.82 5.90
CA GLU A 97 0.08 -23.27 6.53
C GLU A 97 0.25 -23.22 8.06
N PHE A 98 -0.01 -22.06 8.65
CA PHE A 98 0.03 -21.85 10.09
C PHE A 98 -1.09 -20.88 10.50
N ASN A 99 -1.96 -21.31 11.42
CA ASN A 99 -3.13 -20.54 11.87
C ASN A 99 -3.99 -20.00 10.71
N GLY A 100 -4.25 -20.82 9.69
CA GLY A 100 -5.06 -20.45 8.53
C GLY A 100 -4.42 -19.42 7.59
N ARG A 101 -3.11 -19.19 7.72
CA ARG A 101 -2.33 -18.36 6.78
C ARG A 101 -1.15 -19.14 6.22
N THR A 102 -0.90 -18.97 4.94
CA THR A 102 0.30 -19.54 4.30
C THR A 102 1.49 -18.60 4.54
N GLN A 103 2.57 -19.13 5.10
CA GLN A 103 3.84 -18.44 5.30
C GLN A 103 4.98 -19.22 4.62
N LEU A 104 6.02 -18.53 4.17
CA LEU A 104 7.19 -19.19 3.58
C LEU A 104 8.15 -19.64 4.67
N ARG A 105 8.34 -20.96 4.81
CA ARG A 105 9.45 -21.49 5.60
C ARG A 105 10.71 -21.49 4.73
N ILE A 106 11.66 -20.62 5.06
CA ILE A 106 12.91 -20.47 4.33
C ILE A 106 13.89 -21.55 4.76
N THR A 107 14.50 -22.23 3.80
CA THR A 107 15.57 -23.22 3.99
C THR A 107 16.94 -22.65 3.61
N ARG A 108 16.99 -21.75 2.63
CA ARG A 108 18.23 -21.07 2.20
C ARG A 108 17.92 -19.64 1.83
N ILE A 109 18.82 -18.73 2.20
CA ILE A 109 18.71 -17.32 1.85
C ILE A 109 20.12 -16.75 1.65
N THR A 110 20.34 -16.02 0.57
CA THR A 110 21.62 -15.38 0.25
C THR A 110 21.39 -13.97 -0.26
N LEU A 111 22.32 -13.06 0.02
CA LEU A 111 22.29 -11.73 -0.58
C LEU A 111 22.37 -11.85 -2.10
N HIS A 112 21.50 -11.13 -2.79
CA HIS A 112 21.52 -11.07 -4.24
C HIS A 112 22.75 -10.26 -4.69
N PRO A 113 23.55 -10.75 -5.66
CA PRO A 113 24.89 -10.22 -5.93
C PRO A 113 24.94 -8.88 -6.69
N ALA A 114 23.81 -8.28 -7.06
CA ALA A 114 23.75 -7.04 -7.83
C ALA A 114 23.30 -5.83 -6.99
N GLU A 115 23.96 -4.69 -7.17
CA GLU A 115 23.42 -3.38 -6.78
C GLU A 115 22.25 -3.06 -7.73
N VAL A 116 21.05 -3.46 -7.33
CA VAL A 116 19.81 -3.20 -8.07
C VAL A 116 19.06 -2.10 -7.35
N ASP A 117 18.46 -1.18 -8.11
CA ASP A 117 17.49 -0.23 -7.57
C ASP A 117 16.30 -1.00 -6.97
N THR A 118 16.22 -1.05 -5.65
CA THR A 118 15.18 -1.81 -4.93
C THR A 118 13.78 -1.24 -5.17
N THR A 119 13.65 -0.01 -5.67
CA THR A 119 12.34 0.58 -6.03
C THR A 119 11.69 -0.10 -7.23
N GLU A 120 12.46 -0.88 -8.00
CA GLU A 120 11.91 -1.77 -9.01
C GLU A 120 11.08 -2.91 -8.43
N TRP A 121 11.32 -3.28 -7.16
CA TRP A 121 10.67 -4.42 -6.51
C TRP A 121 9.51 -4.02 -5.60
N LEU A 122 9.11 -2.74 -5.64
CA LEU A 122 7.95 -2.24 -4.92
C LEU A 122 6.71 -2.28 -5.84
N PRO A 123 5.50 -2.52 -5.29
CA PRO A 123 4.25 -2.35 -6.03
C PRO A 123 4.16 -0.94 -6.64
N ARG A 124 3.53 -0.82 -7.81
CA ARG A 124 3.37 0.47 -8.50
C ARG A 124 1.93 0.66 -8.96
N SER A 125 1.47 1.89 -8.85
CA SER A 125 0.26 2.33 -9.52
C SER A 125 0.44 2.21 -11.04
N ASN A 126 -0.68 1.98 -11.76
CA ASN A 126 -0.72 1.95 -13.22
C ASN A 126 -0.70 3.35 -13.86
N LEU A 127 -0.65 4.43 -13.05
CA LEU A 127 -0.62 5.79 -13.55
C LEU A 127 0.79 6.18 -14.03
N ASP A 128 0.88 6.74 -15.24
CA ASP A 128 2.10 7.37 -15.72
C ASP A 128 2.28 8.74 -15.04
N PRO A 129 3.49 9.09 -14.53
CA PRO A 129 3.75 10.41 -13.95
C PRO A 129 3.41 11.60 -14.86
N VAL A 130 3.54 11.47 -16.19
CA VAL A 130 3.17 12.52 -17.16
C VAL A 130 1.64 12.70 -17.18
N ASP A 131 0.90 11.60 -17.10
CA ASP A 131 -0.56 11.62 -17.04
C ASP A 131 -1.04 12.25 -15.71
N VAL A 132 -0.31 11.99 -14.60
CA VAL A 132 -0.60 12.61 -13.31
C VAL A 132 -0.43 14.12 -13.36
N GLU A 133 0.69 14.63 -13.87
CA GLU A 133 0.91 16.08 -13.99
C GLU A 133 -0.19 16.71 -14.85
N THR A 134 -0.49 16.11 -16.00
CA THR A 134 -1.53 16.59 -16.93
C THR A 134 -2.89 16.65 -16.23
N ALA A 135 -3.29 15.59 -15.53
CA ALA A 135 -4.55 15.55 -14.80
C ALA A 135 -4.63 16.61 -13.68
N LEU A 136 -3.54 16.81 -12.93
CA LEU A 136 -3.47 17.84 -11.89
C LEU A 136 -3.58 19.26 -12.50
N ARG A 137 -2.95 19.50 -13.65
CA ARG A 137 -3.06 20.78 -14.38
C ARG A 137 -4.46 21.00 -14.92
N ASP A 138 -5.13 19.97 -15.43
CA ASP A 138 -6.53 20.06 -15.85
C ASP A 138 -7.43 20.42 -14.66
N HIS A 139 -7.21 19.81 -13.50
CA HIS A 139 -7.92 20.19 -12.28
C HIS A 139 -7.61 21.63 -11.86
N GLN A 140 -6.35 22.08 -11.93
CA GLN A 140 -5.95 23.48 -11.67
C GLN A 140 -6.76 24.43 -12.56
N GLN A 141 -6.83 24.19 -13.87
CA GLN A 141 -7.54 25.06 -14.82
C GLN A 141 -9.05 25.10 -14.61
N ARG A 142 -9.63 24.03 -14.04
CA ARG A 142 -11.07 23.94 -13.75
C ARG A 142 -11.51 24.68 -12.49
N LEU A 143 -10.59 25.05 -11.62
CA LEU A 143 -10.90 25.86 -10.43
C LEU A 143 -11.45 27.21 -10.87
N THR A 144 -12.40 27.75 -10.12
CA THR A 144 -12.99 29.07 -10.34
C THR A 144 -12.28 30.17 -9.56
N SER A 145 -11.67 29.83 -8.42
CA SER A 145 -10.90 30.77 -7.60
C SER A 145 -9.47 30.97 -8.12
N ALA A 146 -9.16 32.20 -8.56
CA ALA A 146 -7.81 32.55 -9.03
C ALA A 146 -6.72 32.37 -7.95
N MET A 147 -7.05 32.58 -6.67
CA MET A 147 -6.11 32.36 -5.57
C MET A 147 -5.79 30.87 -5.39
N LEU A 148 -6.80 30.02 -5.49
CA LEU A 148 -6.61 28.56 -5.41
C LEU A 148 -5.88 28.03 -6.64
N GLN A 149 -6.18 28.55 -7.84
CA GLN A 149 -5.42 28.24 -9.06
C GLN A 149 -3.93 28.56 -8.91
N ARG A 150 -3.61 29.73 -8.33
CA ARG A 150 -2.23 30.17 -8.11
C ARG A 150 -1.52 29.32 -7.06
N LEU A 151 -2.21 28.98 -5.98
CA LEU A 151 -1.70 28.08 -4.94
C LEU A 151 -1.37 26.69 -5.50
N VAL A 152 -2.31 26.07 -6.23
CA VAL A 152 -2.06 24.79 -6.89
C VAL A 152 -0.90 24.90 -7.88
N GLY A 153 -0.81 26.01 -8.61
CA GLY A 153 0.32 26.30 -9.52
C GLY A 153 1.67 26.20 -8.82
N LEU A 154 1.84 26.82 -7.64
CA LEU A 154 3.09 26.77 -6.89
C LEU A 154 3.52 25.35 -6.50
N TYR A 155 2.57 24.46 -6.20
CA TYR A 155 2.87 23.06 -5.92
C TYR A 155 3.33 22.32 -7.19
N LEU A 156 2.61 22.50 -8.30
CA LEU A 156 2.90 21.78 -9.54
C LEU A 156 4.11 22.33 -10.30
N ASP A 157 4.48 23.59 -10.07
CA ASP A 157 5.67 24.23 -10.64
C ASP A 157 6.96 23.82 -9.90
N ASP A 158 6.84 23.36 -8.65
CA ASP A 158 7.93 22.71 -7.91
C ASP A 158 8.16 21.30 -8.46
N ARG A 159 9.12 21.18 -9.40
CA ARG A 159 9.44 19.92 -10.09
C ARG A 159 9.96 18.84 -9.15
N GLU A 160 10.68 19.23 -8.08
CA GLU A 160 11.21 18.27 -7.11
C GLU A 160 10.07 17.65 -6.31
N TRP A 161 9.17 18.50 -5.79
CA TRP A 161 8.00 18.02 -5.07
C TRP A 161 7.06 17.22 -5.96
N LEU A 162 6.78 17.67 -7.19
CA LEU A 162 5.88 16.96 -8.10
C LEU A 162 6.43 15.56 -8.44
N HIS A 163 7.73 15.46 -8.71
CA HIS A 163 8.37 14.17 -8.95
C HIS A 163 8.27 13.24 -7.73
N ALA A 164 8.51 13.78 -6.53
CA ALA A 164 8.40 13.02 -5.29
C ALA A 164 6.93 12.62 -4.98
N PHE A 165 5.97 13.51 -5.21
CA PHE A 165 4.53 13.27 -5.08
C PHE A 165 4.05 12.13 -5.99
N CYS A 166 4.48 12.11 -7.25
CA CYS A 166 4.15 11.05 -8.20
C CYS A 166 4.75 9.68 -7.83
N ARG A 167 5.70 9.64 -6.90
CA ARG A 167 6.34 8.40 -6.43
C ARG A 167 5.93 8.01 -5.02
N ALA A 168 5.46 8.96 -4.21
CA ALA A 168 5.11 8.73 -2.82
C ALA A 168 3.98 7.69 -2.68
N PRO A 169 4.06 6.82 -1.66
CA PRO A 169 2.95 5.94 -1.30
C PRO A 169 1.86 6.74 -0.56
N ALA A 170 0.59 6.32 -0.67
CA ALA A 170 -0.46 6.93 0.15
C ALA A 170 -0.48 6.35 1.58
N ALA A 171 0.10 5.17 1.80
CA ALA A 171 0.19 4.57 3.13
C ALA A 171 1.37 3.60 3.26
N ARG A 172 1.76 3.28 4.50
CA ARG A 172 2.83 2.32 4.77
C ARG A 172 2.43 0.86 4.55
N THR A 173 1.22 0.49 4.99
CA THR A 173 0.79 -0.92 5.12
C THR A 173 -0.63 -1.20 4.66
N VAL A 174 -1.44 -0.18 4.37
CA VAL A 174 -2.89 -0.32 4.15
C VAL A 174 -3.29 0.56 2.96
N HIS A 175 -3.56 -0.06 1.81
CA HIS A 175 -3.99 0.52 0.52
C HIS A 175 -3.11 1.63 -0.05
N HIS A 176 -2.81 1.53 -1.36
CA HIS A 176 -1.87 2.43 -2.04
C HIS A 176 -0.48 2.51 -1.39
N ALA A 177 -0.05 1.42 -0.74
CA ALA A 177 1.34 1.19 -0.29
C ALA A 177 2.22 0.79 -1.49
N GLU A 178 2.17 1.62 -2.52
CA GLU A 178 2.75 1.42 -3.85
C GLU A 178 3.35 2.75 -4.32
N ILE A 179 4.35 2.67 -5.20
CA ILE A 179 4.91 3.86 -5.83
C ILE A 179 3.82 4.52 -6.66
N GLY A 180 3.60 5.82 -6.41
CA GLY A 180 2.54 6.62 -7.05
C GLY A 180 1.15 6.41 -6.46
N GLY A 181 1.05 5.69 -5.35
CA GLY A 181 -0.20 5.51 -4.62
C GLY A 181 -0.80 6.83 -4.14
N LEU A 182 0.02 7.77 -3.67
CA LEU A 182 -0.46 9.08 -3.19
C LEU A 182 -1.13 9.88 -4.30
N ALA A 183 -0.50 9.92 -5.48
CA ALA A 183 -1.04 10.59 -6.65
C ALA A 183 -2.34 9.96 -7.13
N ALA A 184 -2.40 8.61 -7.18
CA ALA A 184 -3.61 7.89 -7.58
C ALA A 184 -4.80 8.18 -6.66
N HIS A 185 -4.57 8.07 -5.35
CA HIS A 185 -5.56 8.38 -4.31
C HIS A 185 -6.04 9.83 -4.41
N THR A 186 -5.10 10.77 -4.51
CA THR A 186 -5.40 12.20 -4.63
C THR A 186 -6.26 12.51 -5.86
N LEU A 187 -5.91 12.00 -7.03
CA LEU A 187 -6.67 12.21 -8.26
C LEU A 187 -8.08 11.60 -8.17
N SER A 188 -8.21 10.41 -7.60
CA SER A 188 -9.52 9.78 -7.35
C SER A 188 -10.39 10.67 -6.45
N MET A 189 -9.84 11.14 -5.32
CA MET A 189 -10.54 12.05 -4.42
C MET A 189 -10.94 13.37 -5.09
N MET A 190 -10.07 13.96 -5.92
CA MET A 190 -10.40 15.18 -6.66
C MET A 190 -11.58 14.95 -7.60
N GLN A 191 -11.63 13.81 -8.30
CA GLN A 191 -12.77 13.44 -9.15
C GLN A 191 -14.05 13.22 -8.35
N LEU A 192 -13.97 12.48 -7.24
CA LEU A 192 -15.10 12.27 -6.32
C LEU A 192 -15.61 13.60 -5.74
N ALA A 193 -14.71 14.54 -5.43
CA ALA A 193 -15.08 15.87 -4.95
C ALA A 193 -15.97 16.62 -5.93
N TYR A 194 -15.69 16.58 -7.23
CA TYR A 194 -16.59 17.15 -8.24
C TYR A 194 -17.97 16.49 -8.19
N LEU A 195 -18.03 15.15 -8.23
CA LEU A 195 -19.30 14.41 -8.25
C LEU A 195 -20.16 14.68 -7.01
N VAL A 196 -19.56 14.58 -5.83
CA VAL A 196 -20.25 14.77 -4.54
C VAL A 196 -20.70 16.21 -4.38
N CYS A 197 -19.85 17.19 -4.67
CA CYS A 197 -20.22 18.59 -4.55
C CYS A 197 -21.31 18.96 -5.56
N ASP A 198 -21.22 18.52 -6.81
CA ASP A 198 -22.21 18.84 -7.84
C ASP A 198 -23.59 18.24 -7.49
N HIS A 199 -23.62 17.01 -6.96
CA HIS A 199 -24.85 16.39 -6.47
C HIS A 199 -25.54 17.23 -5.38
N TYR A 200 -24.80 17.67 -4.36
CA TYR A 200 -25.39 18.46 -3.27
C TYR A 200 -25.73 19.90 -3.70
N ARG A 201 -24.96 20.51 -4.59
CA ARG A 201 -25.27 21.83 -5.17
C ARG A 201 -26.58 21.81 -5.95
N GLN A 202 -26.87 20.72 -6.69
CA GLN A 202 -28.17 20.55 -7.38
C GLN A 202 -29.36 20.52 -6.41
N GLN A 203 -29.13 20.19 -5.14
CA GLN A 203 -30.14 20.20 -4.08
C GLN A 203 -30.20 21.54 -3.32
N GLY A 204 -29.47 22.56 -3.76
CA GLY A 204 -29.44 23.88 -3.13
C GLY A 204 -28.49 23.99 -1.93
N VAL A 205 -27.64 22.99 -1.68
CA VAL A 205 -26.62 23.08 -0.63
C VAL A 205 -25.49 24.02 -1.09
N VAL A 206 -25.17 25.01 -0.27
CA VAL A 206 -24.04 25.91 -0.52
C VAL A 206 -22.75 25.23 -0.05
N VAL A 207 -21.94 24.80 -1.00
CA VAL A 207 -20.61 24.20 -0.77
C VAL A 207 -19.61 24.77 -1.76
N ASP A 208 -18.43 25.14 -1.25
CA ASP A 208 -17.31 25.53 -2.10
C ASP A 208 -16.60 24.28 -2.63
N ARG A 209 -16.88 23.96 -3.90
CA ARG A 209 -16.29 22.80 -4.59
C ARG A 209 -14.79 22.95 -4.78
N ASP A 210 -14.31 24.17 -5.04
CA ASP A 210 -12.88 24.40 -5.27
C ASP A 210 -12.09 24.13 -3.98
N LEU A 211 -12.63 24.50 -2.83
CA LEU A 211 -12.04 24.17 -1.53
C LEU A 211 -11.98 22.66 -1.27
N VAL A 212 -13.00 21.89 -1.63
CA VAL A 212 -12.95 20.42 -1.46
C VAL A 212 -11.93 19.79 -2.41
N VAL A 213 -11.87 20.24 -3.67
CA VAL A 213 -10.91 19.75 -4.68
C VAL A 213 -9.47 20.09 -4.29
N VAL A 214 -9.19 21.32 -3.89
CA VAL A 214 -7.86 21.71 -3.40
C VAL A 214 -7.55 21.04 -2.07
N GLY A 215 -8.53 20.89 -1.18
CA GLY A 215 -8.40 20.09 0.03
C GLY A 215 -7.94 18.66 -0.26
N ALA A 216 -8.51 18.02 -1.29
CA ALA A 216 -8.10 16.68 -1.72
C ALA A 216 -6.65 16.65 -2.22
N LEU A 217 -6.17 17.67 -2.93
CA LEU A 217 -4.75 17.75 -3.30
C LEU A 217 -3.82 17.90 -2.08
N LEU A 218 -4.24 18.69 -1.09
CA LEU A 218 -3.36 19.13 -0.02
C LEU A 218 -3.34 18.24 1.22
N HIS A 219 -4.43 17.51 1.50
CA HIS A 219 -4.65 16.83 2.79
C HIS A 219 -3.49 15.94 3.21
N ASP A 220 -2.95 15.18 2.26
CA ASP A 220 -1.85 14.23 2.44
C ASP A 220 -0.55 14.67 1.76
N SER A 221 -0.46 15.93 1.32
CA SER A 221 0.73 16.44 0.61
C SER A 221 2.02 16.35 1.44
N GLY A 222 1.92 16.30 2.76
CA GLY A 222 3.06 16.09 3.67
C GLY A 222 3.64 14.68 3.61
N LYS A 223 2.94 13.68 3.03
CA LYS A 223 3.47 12.32 2.87
C LYS A 223 4.71 12.25 1.99
N VAL A 224 4.88 13.24 1.11
CA VAL A 224 6.08 13.43 0.28
C VAL A 224 7.35 13.61 1.13
N GLU A 225 7.23 14.25 2.28
CA GLU A 225 8.35 14.48 3.21
C GLU A 225 8.35 13.46 4.37
N GLU A 226 7.19 12.85 4.67
CA GLU A 226 7.02 11.88 5.75
C GLU A 226 7.64 10.50 5.42
N LEU A 227 7.47 10.01 4.19
CA LEU A 227 7.81 8.66 3.77
C LEU A 227 8.86 8.67 2.66
N SER A 228 9.94 7.90 2.82
CA SER A 228 10.97 7.76 1.78
C SER A 228 10.74 6.51 0.94
N VAL A 229 10.62 6.72 -0.37
CA VAL A 229 10.51 5.64 -1.37
C VAL A 229 11.83 4.87 -1.46
N GLU A 230 12.96 5.57 -1.41
CA GLU A 230 14.31 5.02 -1.44
C GLU A 230 14.57 4.11 -0.24
N GLN A 231 13.89 4.38 0.88
CA GLN A 231 13.95 3.59 2.10
C GLN A 231 12.80 2.59 2.25
N SER A 232 12.17 2.17 1.13
CA SER A 232 11.07 1.17 1.12
C SER A 232 9.82 1.60 1.89
N PHE A 233 9.44 2.88 1.79
CA PHE A 233 8.31 3.52 2.48
C PHE A 233 8.46 3.63 4.00
N GLU A 234 9.69 3.66 4.49
CA GLU A 234 9.98 3.99 5.88
C GLU A 234 9.84 5.48 6.15
N TYR A 235 9.52 5.81 7.40
CA TYR A 235 9.45 7.19 7.84
C TYR A 235 10.82 7.86 7.83
N THR A 236 10.88 9.08 7.31
CA THR A 236 12.02 9.98 7.50
C THR A 236 12.08 10.43 8.97
N ASP A 237 13.22 10.97 9.42
CA ASP A 237 13.32 11.49 10.80
C ASP A 237 12.31 12.60 11.05
N VAL A 238 12.13 13.51 10.08
CA VAL A 238 11.13 14.57 10.18
C VAL A 238 9.70 13.99 10.16
N GLY A 239 9.45 12.98 9.34
CA GLY A 239 8.17 12.26 9.30
C GLY A 239 7.83 11.58 10.62
N ARG A 240 8.81 10.93 11.27
CA ARG A 240 8.62 10.31 12.60
C ARG A 240 8.35 11.32 13.70
N LEU A 241 8.91 12.53 13.58
CA LEU A 241 8.80 13.56 14.61
C LEU A 241 7.54 14.43 14.46
N LEU A 242 7.15 14.77 13.22
CA LEU A 242 6.11 15.75 12.94
C LEU A 242 4.84 15.14 12.33
N GLY A 243 4.98 14.10 11.52
CA GLY A 243 3.89 13.52 10.72
C GLY A 243 3.44 14.38 9.54
N HIS A 244 2.76 13.76 8.58
CA HIS A 244 2.34 14.41 7.33
C HIS A 244 1.36 15.58 7.51
N ILE A 245 0.51 15.57 8.55
CA ILE A 245 -0.44 16.67 8.78
C ILE A 245 0.31 17.98 9.03
N GLN A 246 1.31 17.94 9.93
CA GLN A 246 2.10 19.14 10.24
C GLN A 246 2.96 19.54 9.04
N LEU A 247 3.60 18.58 8.37
CA LEU A 247 4.41 18.83 7.17
C LEU A 247 3.59 19.45 6.03
N GLY A 248 2.35 18.99 5.84
CA GLY A 248 1.41 19.54 4.87
C GLY A 248 1.02 20.98 5.20
N ILE A 249 0.79 21.30 6.48
CA ILE A 249 0.54 22.68 6.95
C ILE A 249 1.77 23.57 6.71
N ASP A 250 2.97 23.11 7.06
CA ASP A 250 4.22 23.88 6.87
C ASP A 250 4.47 24.20 5.39
N ARG A 251 4.15 23.25 4.50
CA ARG A 251 4.24 23.46 3.05
C ARG A 251 3.17 24.43 2.55
N LEU A 252 1.93 24.29 3.02
CA LEU A 252 0.84 25.22 2.69
C LEU A 252 1.21 26.65 3.10
N ASP A 253 1.72 26.84 4.31
CA ASP A 253 2.11 28.15 4.83
C ASP A 253 3.21 28.80 3.96
N ARG A 254 4.22 28.02 3.55
CA ARG A 254 5.28 28.50 2.64
C ARG A 254 4.72 28.89 1.27
N ALA A 255 3.80 28.10 0.71
CA ALA A 255 3.20 28.39 -0.59
C ALA A 255 2.28 29.63 -0.53
N VAL A 256 1.47 29.76 0.52
CA VAL A 256 0.63 30.94 0.75
C VAL A 256 1.47 32.20 0.92
N ALA A 257 2.59 32.14 1.65
CA ALA A 257 3.49 33.28 1.83
C ALA A 257 4.15 33.77 0.52
N ALA A 258 4.16 32.95 -0.54
CA ALA A 258 4.66 33.34 -1.86
C ALA A 258 3.59 33.97 -2.76
N ILE A 259 2.34 34.09 -2.28
CA ILE A 259 1.23 34.72 -2.99
C ILE A 259 0.88 36.04 -2.31
N ASP A 260 1.10 37.15 -3.02
CA ASP A 260 0.69 38.47 -2.56
C ASP A 260 -0.83 38.52 -2.30
N ASP A 261 -1.21 39.15 -1.19
CA ASP A 261 -2.60 39.39 -0.78
C ASP A 261 -3.47 38.13 -0.67
N PHE A 262 -2.87 36.97 -0.32
CA PHE A 262 -3.64 35.76 -0.08
C PHE A 262 -4.64 35.95 1.08
N PRO A 263 -5.96 35.70 0.90
CA PRO A 263 -6.95 35.97 1.93
C PRO A 263 -6.76 35.10 3.18
N GLU A 264 -6.54 35.74 4.33
CA GLU A 264 -6.37 35.05 5.63
C GLU A 264 -7.52 34.06 5.96
N PRO A 265 -8.82 34.40 5.74
CA PRO A 265 -9.90 33.43 5.98
C PRO A 265 -9.79 32.18 5.10
N LEU A 266 -9.31 32.32 3.86
CA LEU A 266 -9.12 31.21 2.94
C LEU A 266 -7.95 30.33 3.40
N HIS A 267 -6.85 30.95 3.85
CA HIS A 267 -5.70 30.23 4.40
C HIS A 267 -6.08 29.42 5.64
N LEU A 268 -6.82 30.03 6.57
CA LEU A 268 -7.34 29.34 7.74
C LEU A 268 -8.23 28.15 7.38
N HIS A 269 -9.08 28.29 6.36
CA HIS A 269 -9.95 27.21 5.89
C HIS A 269 -9.11 26.04 5.33
N LEU A 270 -8.13 26.32 4.46
CA LEU A 270 -7.23 25.31 3.92
C LEU A 270 -6.44 24.59 5.02
N ARG A 271 -5.92 25.31 6.01
CA ARG A 271 -5.29 24.71 7.20
C ARG A 271 -6.27 23.79 7.92
N HIS A 272 -7.52 24.19 8.10
CA HIS A 272 -8.53 23.38 8.76
C HIS A 272 -8.89 22.12 7.95
N LEU A 273 -8.91 22.18 6.61
CA LEU A 273 -9.07 21.00 5.76
C LEU A 273 -7.96 19.99 6.02
N ILE A 274 -6.69 20.40 5.94
CA ILE A 274 -5.54 19.52 6.21
C ILE A 274 -5.55 19.03 7.66
N LEU A 275 -5.78 19.91 8.64
CA LEU A 275 -5.73 19.57 10.06
C LEU A 275 -6.82 18.58 10.48
N SER A 276 -7.96 18.53 9.77
CA SER A 276 -9.12 17.76 10.20
C SER A 276 -9.52 16.60 9.28
N HIS A 277 -8.76 16.33 8.22
CA HIS A 277 -9.14 15.38 7.18
C HIS A 277 -9.29 13.93 7.68
N HIS A 278 -8.53 13.52 8.70
CA HIS A 278 -8.72 12.21 9.37
C HIS A 278 -10.09 12.09 10.06
N GLY A 279 -10.82 13.19 10.25
CA GLY A 279 -12.21 13.21 10.71
C GLY A 279 -12.39 13.06 12.21
N GLU A 280 -11.81 12.01 12.78
CA GLU A 280 -12.00 11.60 14.17
C GLU A 280 -10.70 11.53 14.96
N TYR A 281 -10.77 11.81 16.26
CA TYR A 281 -9.61 11.72 17.15
C TYR A 281 -9.05 10.29 17.22
N GLU A 282 -9.92 9.29 17.15
CA GLU A 282 -9.55 7.87 17.14
C GLU A 282 -8.79 7.47 15.86
N TYR A 283 -8.98 8.21 14.77
CA TYR A 283 -8.22 8.05 13.53
C TYR A 283 -6.95 8.91 13.51
N GLY A 284 -6.60 9.56 14.62
CA GLY A 284 -5.41 10.39 14.73
C GLY A 284 -5.60 11.83 14.25
N SER A 285 -6.84 12.27 14.00
CA SER A 285 -7.10 13.67 13.62
C SER A 285 -6.81 14.63 14.78
N PRO A 286 -5.98 15.68 14.60
CA PRO A 286 -5.80 16.72 15.61
C PRO A 286 -7.09 17.48 15.94
N ARG A 287 -8.00 17.61 14.96
CA ARG A 287 -9.31 18.25 15.11
C ARG A 287 -10.37 17.56 14.26
N ARG A 288 -11.62 17.62 14.71
CA ARG A 288 -12.77 17.19 13.90
C ARG A 288 -13.13 18.22 12.82
N PRO A 289 -13.67 17.81 11.66
CA PRO A 289 -14.22 18.70 10.65
C PRO A 289 -15.26 19.66 11.24
N LYS A 290 -15.14 20.95 10.88
CA LYS A 290 -16.00 22.03 11.37
C LYS A 290 -16.67 22.84 10.26
N THR A 291 -16.37 22.51 9.00
CA THR A 291 -17.03 23.09 7.82
C THR A 291 -17.60 21.97 6.97
N LEU A 292 -18.55 22.30 6.10
CA LEU A 292 -19.13 21.32 5.19
C LEU A 292 -18.06 20.73 4.26
N GLU A 293 -17.17 21.57 3.74
CA GLU A 293 -16.05 21.16 2.89
C GLU A 293 -15.13 20.15 3.60
N ALA A 294 -14.80 20.40 4.87
CA ALA A 294 -13.99 19.49 5.67
C ALA A 294 -14.70 18.16 5.94
N MET A 295 -16.01 18.20 6.18
CA MET A 295 -16.81 16.99 6.38
C MET A 295 -16.88 16.16 5.09
N LEU A 296 -17.11 16.80 3.95
CA LEU A 296 -17.14 16.13 2.65
C LEU A 296 -15.76 15.56 2.29
N LEU A 297 -14.69 16.33 2.47
CA LEU A 297 -13.32 15.88 2.23
C LEU A 297 -13.00 14.60 3.03
N HIS A 298 -13.29 14.60 4.32
CA HIS A 298 -13.11 13.41 5.17
C HIS A 298 -13.93 12.22 4.68
N GLN A 299 -15.20 12.42 4.29
CA GLN A 299 -16.03 11.31 3.79
C GLN A 299 -15.57 10.79 2.42
N ILE A 300 -15.03 11.67 1.57
CA ILE A 300 -14.46 11.29 0.28
C ILE A 300 -13.21 10.43 0.48
N ASP A 301 -12.31 10.84 1.38
CA ASP A 301 -11.11 10.07 1.76
C ASP A 301 -11.50 8.68 2.32
N MET A 302 -12.44 8.66 3.27
CA MET A 302 -12.97 7.42 3.84
C MET A 302 -13.61 6.50 2.80
N LEU A 303 -14.28 7.06 1.78
CA LEU A 303 -14.88 6.29 0.70
C LEU A 303 -13.80 5.69 -0.19
N ASP A 304 -12.87 6.50 -0.67
CA ASP A 304 -11.80 6.08 -1.59
C ASP A 304 -10.91 5.00 -0.95
N SER A 305 -10.45 5.26 0.28
CA SER A 305 -9.65 4.29 1.04
C SER A 305 -10.39 2.96 1.27
N ARG A 306 -11.70 2.98 1.58
CA ARG A 306 -12.49 1.75 1.77
C ARG A 306 -12.81 1.00 0.49
N VAL A 307 -12.91 1.69 -0.64
CA VAL A 307 -13.03 1.02 -1.94
C VAL A 307 -11.70 0.33 -2.27
N GLY A 308 -10.57 1.01 -2.06
CA GLY A 308 -9.23 0.43 -2.17
C GLY A 308 -9.07 -0.81 -1.28
N ILE A 309 -9.29 -0.63 0.04
CA ILE A 309 -9.96 -1.59 0.94
C ILE A 309 -10.34 -2.95 0.36
N VAL A 310 -11.59 -2.93 -0.08
CA VAL A 310 -12.38 -4.04 -0.53
C VAL A 310 -11.82 -4.61 -1.83
N THR A 311 -11.42 -3.78 -2.80
CA THR A 311 -10.89 -4.24 -4.09
C THR A 311 -9.65 -5.11 -3.91
N GLN A 312 -8.68 -4.68 -3.10
CA GLN A 312 -7.46 -5.48 -2.87
C GLN A 312 -7.78 -6.79 -2.15
N ALA A 313 -8.70 -6.75 -1.17
CA ALA A 313 -9.12 -7.95 -0.45
C ALA A 313 -9.83 -8.97 -1.36
N MET A 314 -10.66 -8.49 -2.28
CA MET A 314 -11.34 -9.32 -3.28
C MET A 314 -10.35 -9.94 -4.27
N GLN A 315 -9.41 -9.16 -4.80
CA GLN A 315 -8.35 -9.65 -5.69
C GLN A 315 -7.50 -10.74 -5.00
N SER A 316 -7.18 -10.54 -3.72
CA SER A 316 -6.39 -11.50 -2.94
C SER A 316 -7.14 -12.81 -2.64
N ALA A 317 -8.47 -12.79 -2.61
CA ALA A 317 -9.29 -13.96 -2.36
C ALA A 317 -9.43 -14.86 -3.61
N GLY A 318 -9.15 -14.35 -4.81
CA GLY A 318 -9.26 -15.12 -6.06
C GLY A 318 -10.69 -15.64 -6.29
N ASP A 319 -10.82 -16.95 -6.46
CA ASP A 319 -12.11 -17.60 -6.74
C ASP A 319 -12.95 -17.92 -5.50
N GLU A 320 -12.44 -17.65 -4.29
CA GLU A 320 -13.16 -17.88 -3.04
C GLU A 320 -14.38 -16.96 -2.91
N THR A 321 -15.50 -17.45 -2.37
CA THR A 321 -16.72 -16.65 -2.15
C THR A 321 -16.55 -15.60 -1.05
N TRP A 322 -15.64 -15.83 -0.11
CA TRP A 322 -15.38 -14.95 1.03
C TRP A 322 -13.89 -14.67 1.16
N THR A 323 -13.56 -13.44 1.53
CA THR A 323 -12.20 -13.10 1.94
C THR A 323 -11.89 -13.68 3.32
N GLY A 324 -10.60 -13.78 3.66
CA GLY A 324 -10.18 -13.80 5.06
C GLY A 324 -10.64 -12.54 5.81
N VAL A 325 -10.43 -12.49 7.14
CA VAL A 325 -10.74 -11.28 7.91
C VAL A 325 -9.87 -10.14 7.40
N VAL A 326 -10.49 -9.07 6.90
CA VAL A 326 -9.82 -7.84 6.48
C VAL A 326 -9.57 -6.99 7.72
N PRO A 327 -8.32 -6.87 8.22
CA PRO A 327 -8.06 -6.27 9.53
C PRO A 327 -8.52 -4.81 9.62
N ALA A 328 -8.33 -4.03 8.56
CA ALA A 328 -8.73 -2.62 8.50
C ALA A 328 -10.26 -2.41 8.63
N LEU A 329 -11.06 -3.42 8.28
CA LEU A 329 -12.52 -3.38 8.36
C LEU A 329 -13.10 -4.28 9.46
N ASN A 330 -12.24 -5.10 10.08
CA ASN A 330 -12.55 -6.11 11.08
C ASN A 330 -13.73 -7.02 10.68
N ARG A 331 -13.75 -7.51 9.43
CA ARG A 331 -14.81 -8.38 8.91
C ARG A 331 -14.35 -9.22 7.72
N HIS A 332 -15.09 -10.27 7.41
CA HIS A 332 -15.02 -10.94 6.11
C HIS A 332 -15.82 -10.15 5.07
N LEU A 333 -15.38 -10.18 3.82
CA LEU A 333 -16.08 -9.58 2.69
C LEU A 333 -16.51 -10.68 1.73
N MET A 334 -17.70 -10.53 1.16
CA MET A 334 -18.16 -11.40 0.09
C MET A 334 -17.54 -10.92 -1.22
N THR A 335 -16.95 -11.82 -2.01
CA THR A 335 -16.18 -11.46 -3.22
C THR A 335 -17.06 -11.30 -4.46
N ARG A 336 -18.28 -11.84 -4.44
CA ARG A 336 -19.24 -11.78 -5.54
C ARG A 336 -20.56 -11.19 -5.09
N SER A 337 -21.03 -10.15 -5.75
CA SER A 337 -22.43 -9.74 -5.63
C SER A 337 -23.32 -10.84 -6.24
N PRO A 338 -24.49 -11.13 -5.65
CA PRO A 338 -25.39 -12.15 -6.16
C PRO A 338 -26.17 -11.61 -7.38
N SER A 339 -25.49 -11.49 -8.54
CA SER A 339 -26.01 -11.24 -9.93
C SER A 339 -24.87 -10.63 -10.76
N HIS A 340 -24.25 -11.27 -11.76
CA HIS A 340 -24.82 -11.82 -13.00
C HIS A 340 -24.31 -13.25 -13.29
N ALA A 341 -24.89 -14.24 -12.62
CA ALA A 341 -24.82 -15.63 -13.03
C ALA A 341 -26.25 -16.05 -13.40
N ASP A 342 -26.72 -15.56 -14.54
CA ASP A 342 -27.88 -16.01 -15.32
C ASP A 342 -28.24 -14.91 -16.33
N ASP A 343 -27.68 -14.99 -17.55
CA ASP A 343 -28.28 -14.45 -18.79
C ASP A 343 -27.51 -14.87 -20.07
N THR A 344 -26.87 -16.05 -20.06
CA THR A 344 -26.42 -16.71 -21.30
C THR A 344 -26.64 -18.21 -21.20
N ASP A 345 -27.89 -18.62 -21.07
CA ASP A 345 -28.32 -19.96 -21.51
C ASP A 345 -29.80 -19.96 -21.91
N THR A 346 -30.18 -19.04 -22.80
CA THR A 346 -31.38 -19.15 -23.64
C THR A 346 -31.17 -18.47 -24.98
N ALA A 347 -30.67 -19.22 -25.96
CA ALA A 347 -31.11 -19.22 -27.35
C ALA A 347 -30.52 -20.42 -28.10
#